data_AF-A0A9D4KGF1-F1
#
_entry.id   AF-A0A9D4KGF1-F1
#
_cell.length_a   1.000
_cell.length_b   1.000
_cell.length_c   1.000
_cell.angle_alpha   90.00
_cell.angle_beta   90.00
_cell.angle_gamma   90.00
#
_symmetry.space_group_name_H-M   'P 1'
#
loop_
_entity.id
_entity.type
_entity.pdbx_description
1 polymer ?
#
loop_
_entity_poly.entity_id
_entity_poly.type
_entity_poly.pdbx_seq_one_letter_code
_entity_poly.pdbx_strand_id
1 'polypeptide(L)'
;MTATLVNLNTKPTCRVRALNPFSKEVIFRQNTLVGKAEDVENIVAIVAEAESEKVERVSIRRVNVSAEAAVSEAYEEADAKEVPDHLLDMRKRSTEGKDIKQKRIVAGLLKKYSDTFSKAEWDIGLTNVDEHSIDMGYAAPIKQRPRRVPMAYADEERKAIE
;
A
#
# COMPACT_ATOMS: atom_id res chain seq x y z
N MET A 1 9.30 11.88 -19.76
CA MET A 1 9.51 11.96 -18.29
C MET A 1 10.27 13.23 -17.98
N THR A 2 9.58 14.27 -17.51
CA THR A 2 10.20 15.52 -17.05
C THR A 2 10.76 15.31 -15.64
N ALA A 3 12.07 15.50 -15.46
CA ALA A 3 12.68 15.44 -14.13
C ALA A 3 12.26 16.69 -13.33
N THR A 4 11.47 16.50 -12.27
CA THR A 4 11.13 17.57 -11.33
C THR A 4 12.21 17.64 -10.26
N LEU A 5 12.82 18.82 -10.09
CA LEU A 5 13.83 19.08 -9.08
C LEU A 5 13.16 19.66 -7.84
N VAL A 6 13.46 19.09 -6.66
CA VAL A 6 13.08 19.69 -5.39
C VAL A 6 14.24 20.56 -4.93
N ASN A 7 13.97 21.86 -4.76
CA ASN A 7 14.93 22.78 -4.17
C ASN A 7 14.94 22.59 -2.65
N LEU A 8 15.92 21.83 -2.17
CA LEU A 8 16.21 21.69 -0.76
C LEU A 8 17.16 22.83 -0.42
N ASN A 9 16.66 23.94 0.13
CA ASN A 9 17.44 25.18 0.41
C ASN A 9 18.76 24.95 1.19
N THR A 10 18.97 23.75 1.74
CA THR A 10 20.08 23.33 2.60
C THR A 10 20.96 22.21 2.03
N LYS A 11 20.57 21.51 0.94
CA LYS A 11 21.25 20.31 0.40
C LYS A 11 21.21 20.27 -1.14
N PRO A 12 22.06 19.47 -1.83
CA PRO A 12 21.96 19.30 -3.28
C PRO A 12 20.57 18.82 -3.68
N THR A 13 20.02 19.41 -4.75
CA THR A 13 18.67 19.14 -5.23
C THR A 13 18.44 17.64 -5.47
N CYS A 14 17.39 17.08 -4.86
CA CYS A 14 16.99 15.70 -5.10
C CYS A 14 16.12 15.61 -6.36
N ARG A 15 16.37 14.59 -7.19
CA ARG A 15 15.51 14.28 -8.34
C ARG A 15 14.29 13.52 -7.85
N VAL A 16 13.11 14.08 -8.09
CA VAL A 16 11.84 13.43 -7.75
C VAL A 16 11.06 13.17 -9.03
N ARG A 17 10.27 12.10 -9.07
CA ARG A 17 9.34 11.81 -10.15
C ARG A 17 7.94 12.26 -9.73
N ALA A 18 7.41 13.27 -10.40
CA ALA A 18 5.99 13.61 -10.29
C ALA A 18 5.16 12.63 -11.16
N LEU A 19 4.08 12.10 -10.61
CA LEU A 19 3.09 11.29 -11.32
C LEU A 19 1.76 12.02 -11.28
N ASN A 20 1.07 12.09 -12.43
CA ASN A 20 -0.32 12.52 -12.48
C ASN A 20 -1.22 11.29 -12.28
N PRO A 21 -1.95 11.17 -11.17
CA PRO A 21 -2.86 10.04 -10.94
C PRO A 21 -4.22 10.23 -11.65
N PHE A 22 -4.46 11.37 -12.29
CA PHE A 22 -5.73 11.65 -12.97
C PHE A 22 -5.68 11.25 -14.44
N SER A 23 -6.80 10.77 -14.96
CA SER A 23 -6.98 10.42 -16.39
C SER A 23 -6.99 11.64 -17.32
N LYS A 24 -7.06 12.85 -16.77
CA LYS A 24 -7.02 14.11 -17.52
C LYS A 24 -5.62 14.70 -17.47
N GLU A 25 -5.21 15.33 -18.57
CA GLU A 25 -3.98 16.09 -18.60
C GLU A 25 -4.01 17.24 -17.59
N VAL A 26 -2.96 17.34 -16.77
CA VAL A 26 -2.75 18.43 -15.81
C VAL A 26 -1.62 19.31 -16.33
N ILE A 27 -1.94 20.57 -16.62
CA ILE A 27 -0.99 21.53 -17.18
C ILE A 27 -0.43 22.39 -16.04
N PHE A 28 0.89 22.32 -15.83
CA PHE A 28 1.60 23.23 -14.93
C PHE A 28 2.17 24.41 -15.70
N ARG A 29 1.91 25.63 -15.24
CA ARG A 29 2.57 26.83 -15.76
C ARG A 29 3.98 26.95 -15.17
N GLN A 30 4.84 27.73 -15.80
CA GLN A 30 6.15 28.06 -15.23
C GLN A 30 5.97 28.64 -13.82
N ASN A 31 6.83 28.22 -12.89
CA ASN A 31 6.80 28.58 -11.46
C ASN A 31 5.56 28.10 -10.68
N THR A 32 4.81 27.11 -11.17
CA THR A 32 3.73 26.49 -10.38
C THR A 32 4.33 25.64 -9.25
N LEU A 33 4.02 25.99 -8.01
CA LEU A 33 4.41 25.22 -6.83
C LEU A 33 3.51 23.97 -6.70
N VAL A 34 4.07 22.79 -6.98
CA VAL A 34 3.34 21.50 -6.93
C VAL A 34 3.17 20.99 -5.50
N GLY A 35 4.13 21.29 -4.62
CA GLY A 35 4.08 20.83 -3.23
C GLY A 35 5.31 21.26 -2.44
N LYS A 36 5.29 20.94 -1.15
CA LYS A 36 6.42 21.11 -0.22
C LYS A 36 6.95 19.73 0.17
N ALA A 37 8.27 19.60 0.25
CA ALA A 37 8.94 18.42 0.77
C ALA A 37 9.90 18.86 1.86
N GLU A 38 9.89 18.15 2.97
CA GLU A 38 10.75 18.40 4.13
C GLU A 38 11.59 17.15 4.40
N ASP A 39 12.86 17.36 4.71
CA ASP A 39 13.73 16.28 5.18
C ASP A 39 13.25 15.86 6.57
N VAL A 40 12.86 14.60 6.71
CA VAL A 40 12.42 14.06 8.00
C VAL A 40 13.66 13.66 8.79
N GLU A 41 14.17 14.58 9.62
CA GLU A 41 15.34 14.33 10.48
C GLU A 41 15.00 13.47 11.71
N ASN A 42 13.78 13.61 12.25
CA ASN A 42 13.25 12.76 13.33
C ASN A 42 11.73 12.59 13.15
N ILE A 43 11.25 11.35 13.24
CA ILE A 43 9.82 11.02 13.23
C ILE A 43 9.27 11.28 14.63
N VAL A 44 8.92 12.54 14.93
CA VAL A 44 8.12 12.84 16.12
C VAL A 44 6.68 12.48 15.80
N ALA A 45 6.13 11.52 16.54
CA ALA A 45 4.72 11.18 16.47
C ALA A 45 3.90 12.40 16.91
N ILE A 46 3.50 13.25 15.97
CA ILE A 46 2.50 14.28 16.23
C ILE A 46 1.17 13.54 16.32
N VAL A 47 0.73 13.28 17.56
CA VAL A 47 -0.67 13.05 17.87
C VAL A 47 -1.37 14.36 17.56
N ALA A 48 -1.91 14.50 16.35
CA ALA A 48 -2.79 15.61 16.03
C ALA A 48 -4.10 15.38 16.76
N GLU A 49 -4.24 16.02 17.92
CA GLU A 49 -5.56 16.36 18.45
C GLU A 49 -6.30 17.17 17.37
N ALA A 50 -7.57 16.85 17.21
CA ALA A 50 -8.39 17.26 16.09
C ALA A 50 -8.47 18.78 15.92
N GLU A 51 -8.02 19.28 14.77
CA GLU A 51 -8.59 20.48 14.17
C GLU A 51 -9.02 20.20 12.73
N SER A 52 -10.27 20.57 12.48
CA SER A 52 -11.04 20.34 11.28
C SER A 52 -10.58 21.25 10.15
N GLU A 53 -9.87 20.71 9.16
CA GLU A 53 -9.85 21.27 7.82
C GLU A 53 -9.75 20.11 6.81
N LYS A 54 -10.51 20.21 5.70
CA LYS A 54 -10.60 19.18 4.67
C LYS A 54 -9.25 19.02 3.96
N VAL A 55 -8.36 18.20 4.51
CA VAL A 55 -7.11 17.83 3.85
C VAL A 55 -7.44 16.83 2.74
N GLU A 56 -7.17 17.24 1.50
CA GLU A 56 -7.22 16.38 0.33
C GLU A 56 -6.45 15.08 0.60
N ARG A 57 -7.11 13.95 0.37
CA ARG A 57 -6.56 12.62 0.62
C ARG A 57 -5.40 12.35 -0.34
N VAL A 58 -4.19 12.70 0.08
CA VAL A 58 -2.97 12.19 -0.55
C VAL A 58 -2.74 10.78 0.00
N SER A 59 -3.04 9.77 -0.80
CA SER A 59 -2.87 8.35 -0.48
C SER A 59 -1.39 7.93 -0.51
N ILE A 60 -0.59 8.46 0.42
CA ILE A 60 0.75 7.92 0.68
C ILE A 60 0.58 6.70 1.60
N ARG A 61 0.75 5.48 1.07
CA ARG A 61 0.96 4.29 1.91
C ARG A 61 2.36 4.41 2.54
N ARG A 62 2.44 4.97 3.74
CA ARG A 62 3.65 4.93 4.58
C ARG A 62 3.70 3.58 5.30
N VAL A 63 4.69 2.75 4.98
CA VAL A 63 5.02 1.56 5.76
C VAL A 63 6.03 1.99 6.83
N ASN A 64 5.56 2.15 8.06
CA ASN A 64 6.42 2.40 9.22
C ASN A 64 7.19 1.12 9.53
N VAL A 65 8.50 1.12 9.31
CA VAL A 65 9.41 0.15 9.92
C VAL A 65 10.19 0.90 10.97
N SER A 66 9.64 0.98 12.19
CA SER A 66 10.40 1.43 13.35
C SER A 66 11.23 0.26 13.85
N ALA A 67 12.55 0.34 13.66
CA ALA A 67 13.45 -0.21 14.66
C ALA A 67 13.17 0.54 15.97
N GLU A 68 12.84 -0.23 17.02
CA GLU A 68 12.73 0.21 18.41
C GLU A 68 11.63 1.25 18.70
N ALA A 69 10.36 0.82 18.62
CA ALA A 69 9.25 1.60 19.16
C ALA A 69 9.18 1.45 20.69
N ALA A 70 9.49 2.55 21.38
CA ALA A 70 8.98 2.81 22.71
C ALA A 70 7.45 2.64 22.72
N VAL A 71 6.98 1.92 23.72
CA VAL A 71 5.59 1.54 23.97
C VAL A 71 4.78 2.81 24.27
N SER A 72 4.14 3.40 23.25
CA SER A 72 3.13 4.44 23.46
C SER A 72 1.78 3.79 23.73
N GLU A 73 1.22 4.12 24.89
CA GLU A 73 -0.03 3.63 25.48
C GLU A 73 -1.27 4.04 24.67
N ALA A 74 -1.57 3.32 23.59
CA ALA A 74 -2.89 3.34 22.95
C ALA A 74 -3.13 2.09 22.07
N TYR A 75 -2.57 0.94 22.47
CA TYR A 75 -2.99 -0.33 21.92
C TYR A 75 -4.13 -0.81 22.82
N GLU A 76 -5.36 -0.87 22.30
CA GLU A 76 -6.37 -1.66 22.99
C GLU A 76 -5.80 -3.07 23.17
N GLU A 77 -5.80 -3.55 24.41
CA GLU A 77 -5.35 -4.89 24.75
C GLU A 77 -6.35 -5.90 24.15
N ALA A 78 -6.24 -6.12 22.84
CA ALA A 78 -7.09 -7.04 22.12
C ALA A 78 -6.79 -8.46 22.61
N ASP A 79 -7.83 -9.12 23.11
CA ASP A 79 -7.72 -10.48 23.59
C ASP A 79 -7.37 -11.45 22.45
N ALA A 80 -6.76 -12.56 22.83
CA ALA A 80 -6.32 -13.62 21.92
C ALA A 80 -7.40 -14.15 20.97
N LYS A 81 -8.67 -13.93 21.26
CA LYS A 81 -9.82 -14.41 20.48
C LYS A 81 -10.25 -13.47 19.37
N GLU A 82 -9.65 -12.28 19.28
CA GLU A 82 -10.08 -11.24 18.36
C GLU A 82 -9.27 -11.17 17.07
N VAL A 83 -8.24 -12.02 16.93
CA VAL A 83 -7.39 -12.06 15.74
C VAL A 83 -8.01 -12.99 14.70
N PRO A 84 -8.19 -12.54 13.44
CA PRO A 84 -8.75 -13.36 12.37
C PRO A 84 -8.01 -14.69 12.13
N ASP A 85 -8.73 -15.72 11.68
CA ASP A 85 -8.22 -17.09 11.54
C ASP A 85 -6.97 -17.20 10.64
N HIS A 86 -6.97 -16.48 9.52
CA HIS A 86 -5.85 -16.45 8.56
C HIS A 86 -4.56 -15.84 9.15
N LEU A 87 -4.64 -15.11 10.27
CA LEU A 87 -3.50 -14.49 10.94
C LEU A 87 -3.03 -15.26 12.18
N LEU A 88 -3.69 -16.37 12.53
CA LEU A 88 -3.33 -17.16 13.71
C LEU A 88 -1.93 -17.76 13.60
N ASP A 89 -1.53 -18.24 12.41
CA ASP A 89 -0.18 -18.76 12.18
C ASP A 89 0.89 -17.67 12.36
N MET A 90 0.69 -16.52 11.70
CA MET A 90 1.59 -15.38 11.80
C MET A 90 1.71 -14.89 13.25
N ARG A 91 0.59 -14.84 13.98
CA ARG A 91 0.58 -14.49 15.39
C ARG A 91 1.40 -15.48 16.22
N LYS A 92 1.19 -16.79 16.05
CA LYS A 92 1.93 -17.82 16.81
C LYS A 92 3.43 -17.66 16.62
N ARG A 93 3.88 -17.54 15.37
CA ARG A 93 5.30 -17.33 15.03
C ARG A 93 5.86 -16.03 15.59
N SER A 94 5.08 -14.96 15.55
CA SER A 94 5.52 -13.63 16.01
C SER A 94 5.49 -13.49 17.54
N THR A 95 4.82 -14.40 18.25
CA THR A 95 4.66 -14.36 19.71
C THR A 95 5.55 -15.36 20.45
N GLU A 96 6.31 -16.17 19.73
CA GLU A 96 7.30 -17.09 20.32
C GLU A 96 8.37 -16.31 21.08
N GLY A 97 8.63 -16.69 22.33
CA GLY A 97 9.61 -16.01 23.20
C GLY A 97 9.25 -14.60 23.68
N LYS A 98 8.04 -14.09 23.40
CA LYS A 98 7.59 -12.75 23.83
C LYS A 98 6.82 -12.76 25.14
N ASP A 99 6.90 -11.65 25.86
CA ASP A 99 6.12 -11.41 27.09
C ASP A 99 4.62 -11.22 26.77
N ILE A 100 3.75 -11.48 27.76
CA ILE A 100 2.29 -11.41 27.65
C ILE A 100 1.84 -10.04 27.13
N LYS A 101 2.45 -8.96 27.60
CA LYS A 101 2.16 -7.59 27.13
C LYS A 101 2.48 -7.41 25.65
N GLN A 102 3.64 -7.90 25.23
CA GLN A 102 4.06 -7.85 23.83
C GLN A 102 3.15 -8.69 22.94
N LYS A 103 2.69 -9.85 23.43
CA LYS A 103 1.74 -10.70 22.71
C LYS A 103 0.41 -10.00 22.46
N ARG A 104 -0.08 -9.21 23.42
CA ARG A 104 -1.29 -8.38 23.27
C ARG A 104 -1.11 -7.28 22.25
N ILE A 105 0.03 -6.58 22.28
CA ILE A 105 0.36 -5.54 21.29
C ILE A 105 0.37 -6.12 19.87
N VAL A 106 1.01 -7.28 19.68
CA VAL A 106 1.04 -7.99 18.39
C VAL A 106 -0.37 -8.38 17.93
N ALA A 107 -1.22 -8.88 18.84
CA ALA A 107 -2.60 -9.21 18.52
C ALA A 107 -3.41 -7.97 18.08
N GLY A 108 -3.28 -6.86 18.80
CA GLY A 108 -3.94 -5.59 18.44
C GLY A 108 -3.47 -5.04 17.09
N LEU A 109 -2.17 -5.15 16.78
CA LEU A 109 -1.61 -4.75 15.50
C LEU A 109 -2.17 -5.59 14.34
N LEU A 110 -2.17 -6.92 14.49
CA LEU A 110 -2.68 -7.85 13.47
C LEU A 110 -4.18 -7.65 13.23
N LYS A 111 -4.94 -7.36 14.28
CA LYS A 111 -6.36 -7.02 14.17
C LYS A 111 -6.57 -5.69 13.44
N LYS A 112 -5.81 -4.66 13.78
CA LYS A 112 -5.93 -3.32 13.16
C LYS A 112 -5.61 -3.31 11.68
N TYR A 113 -4.63 -4.11 11.24
CA TYR A 113 -4.20 -4.18 9.85
C TYR A 113 -4.57 -5.50 9.18
N SER A 114 -5.65 -6.15 9.63
CA SER A 114 -6.07 -7.44 9.10
C SER A 114 -6.30 -7.41 7.59
N ASP A 115 -6.83 -6.30 7.08
CA ASP A 115 -7.16 -6.12 5.66
C ASP A 115 -5.93 -5.95 4.75
N THR A 116 -4.73 -5.81 5.34
CA THR A 116 -3.47 -5.71 4.56
C THR A 116 -2.93 -7.09 4.17
N PHE A 117 -3.35 -8.14 4.87
CA PHE A 117 -2.88 -9.50 4.63
C PHE A 117 -3.89 -10.25 3.77
N SER A 118 -3.37 -11.02 2.80
CA SER A 118 -4.20 -11.92 2.02
C SER A 118 -4.81 -13.01 2.90
N LYS A 119 -6.13 -13.18 2.81
CA LYS A 119 -6.90 -14.19 3.55
C LYS A 119 -6.73 -15.59 2.97
N ALA A 120 -6.51 -15.69 1.65
CA ALA A 120 -6.37 -16.92 0.90
C ALA A 120 -5.53 -16.69 -0.37
N GLU A 121 -5.18 -17.79 -1.07
CA GLU A 121 -4.46 -17.76 -2.34
C GLU A 121 -5.16 -16.90 -3.41
N TRP A 122 -6.49 -16.87 -3.39
CA TRP A 122 -7.33 -16.11 -4.32
C TRP A 122 -7.70 -14.70 -3.82
N ASP A 123 -7.19 -14.28 -2.66
CA ASP A 123 -7.40 -12.92 -2.13
C ASP A 123 -6.41 -11.94 -2.79
N ILE A 124 -6.69 -11.67 -4.07
CA ILE A 124 -5.90 -10.78 -4.93
C ILE A 124 -6.35 -9.35 -4.65
N GLY A 125 -5.40 -8.48 -4.32
CA GLY A 125 -5.69 -7.07 -4.05
C GLY A 125 -6.19 -6.32 -5.28
N LEU A 126 -7.13 -5.40 -5.06
CA LEU A 126 -7.60 -4.44 -6.06
C LEU A 126 -7.14 -3.02 -5.68
N THR A 127 -6.67 -2.25 -6.67
CA THR A 127 -6.34 -0.84 -6.52
C THR A 127 -7.21 -0.02 -7.46
N ASN A 128 -7.82 1.03 -6.91
CA ASN A 128 -8.60 2.01 -7.67
C ASN A 128 -7.82 3.32 -7.90
N VAL A 129 -6.51 3.31 -7.65
CA VAL A 129 -5.67 4.52 -7.74
C VAL A 129 -5.35 4.88 -9.19
N ASP A 130 -5.24 3.89 -10.06
CA ASP A 130 -4.90 4.09 -11.46
C ASP A 130 -5.54 2.99 -12.31
N GLU A 131 -5.99 3.37 -13.51
CA GLU A 131 -6.53 2.46 -14.52
C GLU A 131 -5.67 2.60 -15.78
N HIS A 132 -4.94 1.53 -16.11
CA HIS A 132 -4.07 1.55 -17.28
C HIS A 132 -4.90 1.48 -18.57
N SER A 133 -4.85 2.55 -19.35
CA SER A 133 -5.34 2.55 -20.72
C SER A 133 -4.29 1.95 -21.67
N ILE A 134 -4.71 1.02 -22.51
CA ILE A 134 -3.87 0.47 -23.58
C ILE A 134 -4.19 1.24 -24.86
N ASP A 135 -3.26 2.08 -25.32
CA ASP A 135 -3.40 2.82 -26.57
C ASP A 135 -3.19 1.89 -27.77
N MET A 136 -4.28 1.64 -28.52
CA MET A 136 -4.29 0.80 -29.71
C MET A 136 -4.17 1.61 -31.02
N GLY A 137 -4.14 2.95 -30.95
CA GLY A 137 -4.08 3.84 -32.12
C GLY A 137 -5.18 3.52 -33.15
N TYR A 138 -4.76 3.15 -34.37
CA TYR A 138 -5.65 2.79 -35.49
C TYR A 138 -5.72 1.28 -35.75
N ALA A 139 -5.21 0.44 -34.85
CA ALA A 139 -5.23 -1.00 -35.04
C ALA A 139 -6.65 -1.56 -34.95
N ALA A 140 -7.09 -2.29 -35.98
CA ALA A 140 -8.37 -2.98 -35.96
C ALA A 140 -8.31 -4.19 -35.01
N PRO A 141 -9.41 -4.54 -34.30
CA PRO A 141 -9.46 -5.74 -33.47
C PRO A 141 -9.15 -7.02 -34.26
N ILE A 142 -8.30 -7.87 -33.72
CA ILE A 142 -7.90 -9.14 -34.37
C ILE A 142 -8.53 -10.31 -33.62
N LYS A 143 -9.28 -11.15 -34.34
CA LYS A 143 -9.82 -12.41 -33.81
C LYS A 143 -8.84 -13.55 -34.08
N GLN A 144 -8.12 -14.00 -33.05
CA GLN A 144 -7.30 -15.21 -33.12
C GLN A 144 -8.06 -16.39 -32.52
N ARG A 145 -8.01 -17.56 -33.17
CA ARG A 145 -8.60 -18.79 -32.62
C ARG A 145 -7.70 -19.31 -31.48
N PRO A 146 -8.22 -19.59 -30.27
CA PRO A 146 -7.44 -20.20 -29.21
C PRO A 146 -6.81 -21.51 -29.68
N ARG A 147 -5.60 -21.81 -29.18
CA ARG A 147 -4.98 -23.11 -29.44
C ARG A 147 -5.70 -24.20 -28.65
N ARG A 148 -5.77 -25.41 -29.21
CA ARG A 148 -6.31 -26.58 -28.50
C ARG A 148 -5.36 -26.95 -27.37
N VAL A 149 -5.91 -27.17 -26.18
CA VAL A 149 -5.12 -27.59 -25.02
C VAL A 149 -4.88 -29.10 -25.10
N PRO A 150 -3.65 -29.57 -24.89
CA PRO A 150 -3.35 -31.00 -24.85
C PRO A 150 -4.16 -31.70 -23.74
N MET A 151 -4.58 -32.95 -23.98
CA MET A 151 -5.42 -33.69 -23.03
C MET A 151 -4.80 -33.81 -21.63
N ALA A 152 -3.46 -33.82 -21.53
CA ALA A 152 -2.75 -33.90 -20.26
C ALA A 152 -2.98 -32.69 -19.34
N TYR A 153 -3.34 -31.52 -19.89
CA TYR A 153 -3.52 -30.27 -19.13
C TYR A 153 -4.97 -29.78 -19.13
N ALA A 154 -5.88 -30.54 -19.73
CA ALA A 154 -7.28 -30.12 -19.87
C ALA A 154 -7.96 -29.94 -18.50
N ASP A 155 -7.66 -30.81 -17.53
CA ASP A 155 -8.25 -30.74 -16.20
C ASP A 155 -7.69 -29.58 -15.37
N GLU A 156 -6.39 -29.27 -15.51
CA GLU A 156 -5.74 -28.14 -14.83
C GLU A 156 -6.22 -26.80 -15.39
N GLU A 157 -6.32 -26.68 -16.72
CA GLU A 157 -6.84 -25.47 -17.37
C GLU A 157 -8.29 -25.22 -16.94
N ARG A 158 -9.11 -26.26 -16.91
CA ARG A 158 -10.51 -26.15 -16.45
C ARG A 158 -10.59 -25.66 -15.01
N LYS A 159 -9.75 -26.21 -14.12
CA LYS A 159 -9.68 -25.80 -12.71
C LYS A 159 -9.21 -24.36 -12.52
N ALA A 160 -8.40 -23.82 -13.43
CA ALA A 160 -7.92 -22.44 -13.34
C ALA A 160 -8.96 -21.40 -13.80
N ILE A 161 -9.97 -21.83 -14.56
CA ILE A 161 -11.05 -20.96 -15.06
C ILE A 161 -12.27 -20.97 -14.12
N GLU A 162 -12.54 -22.11 -13.46
CA GLU A 162 -13.61 -22.29 -12.46
C GLU A 162 -13.30 -21.59 -11.13
#